data_AF-A0A0G0L5N9-F1
#
_entry.id   AF-A0A0G0L5N9-F1
#
_cell.length_a   1.000
_cell.length_b   1.000
_cell.length_c   1.000
_cell.angle_alpha   90.00
_cell.angle_beta   90.00
_cell.angle_gamma   90.00
#
_symmetry.space_group_name_H-M   'P 1'
#
loop_
_entity.id
_entity.type
_entity.pdbx_description
1 polymer ?
#
loop_
_entity_poly.entity_id
_entity_poly.type
_entity_poly.pdbx_seq_one_letter_code
_entity_poly.pdbx_strand_id
1 'polypeptide(L)'
;MIEQIIITDPDGKILYINRAAENTTGYFQYEVVGRKSSEFWGKQMPDIFYEKMWRFIKKEKGTFKTRLLNKRKTGELYEVDFAISPIFDVTLA
;
A
#
# COMPACT_ATOMS: atom_id res chain seq x y z
N MET A 1 7.26 -2.86 17.76
CA MET A 1 6.13 -2.44 16.89
C MET A 1 6.00 -3.47 15.78
N ILE A 2 4.79 -3.89 15.43
CA ILE A 2 4.56 -4.78 14.27
C ILE A 2 4.26 -3.89 13.08
N GLU A 3 4.95 -4.10 11.96
CA GLU A 3 4.76 -3.31 10.74
C GLU A 3 3.43 -3.64 10.06
N GLN A 4 2.82 -2.63 9.44
CA GLN A 4 1.64 -2.81 8.60
C GLN A 4 2.07 -3.53 7.32
N ILE A 5 1.46 -4.67 7.00
CA ILE A 5 1.73 -5.42 5.77
C ILE A 5 0.45 -5.44 4.94
N ILE A 6 0.56 -4.99 3.70
CA ILE A 6 -0.49 -4.99 2.69
C ILE A 6 0.10 -5.62 1.43
N ILE A 7 -0.54 -6.65 0.90
CA ILE A 7 -0.14 -7.31 -0.35
C ILE A 7 -1.22 -7.01 -1.37
N THR A 8 -0.81 -6.57 -2.56
CA THR A 8 -1.69 -6.33 -3.70
C THR A 8 -1.27 -7.14 -4.90
N ASP A 9 -2.18 -7.31 -5.86
CA ASP A 9 -1.82 -7.67 -7.22
C ASP A 9 -1.13 -6.48 -7.94
N PRO A 10 -0.64 -6.66 -9.18
CA PRO A 10 0.00 -5.58 -9.94
C PRO A 10 -0.92 -4.40 -10.27
N ASP A 11 -2.24 -4.53 -10.18
CA ASP A 11 -3.21 -3.46 -10.44
C ASP A 11 -3.68 -2.75 -9.16
N GLY A 12 -3.07 -3.11 -8.02
CA GLY A 12 -3.32 -2.51 -6.72
C GLY A 12 -4.55 -3.08 -6.01
N LYS A 13 -5.10 -4.21 -6.48
CA LYS A 13 -6.18 -4.92 -5.78
C LYS A 13 -5.61 -5.63 -4.57
N ILE A 14 -6.18 -5.40 -3.40
CA ILE A 14 -5.68 -5.96 -2.14
C ILE A 14 -5.97 -7.45 -2.10
N LEU A 15 -4.91 -8.24 -1.85
CA LEU A 15 -4.95 -9.68 -1.66
C LEU A 15 -4.91 -10.05 -0.18
N TYR A 16 -4.20 -9.27 0.63
CA TYR A 16 -4.01 -9.54 2.05
C TYR A 16 -3.65 -8.28 2.83
N ILE A 17 -4.09 -8.22 4.09
CA ILE A 17 -3.57 -7.29 5.11
C ILE A 17 -3.32 -8.06 6.41
N ASN A 18 -2.31 -7.64 7.18
CA ASN A 18 -2.06 -8.24 8.49
C ASN A 18 -2.84 -7.51 9.61
N ARG A 19 -2.87 -8.11 10.82
CA ARG A 19 -3.53 -7.54 12.00
C ARG A 19 -2.98 -6.16 12.41
N ALA A 20 -1.71 -5.87 12.12
CA ALA A 20 -1.14 -4.56 12.39
C ALA A 20 -1.72 -3.48 11.47
N ALA A 21 -1.94 -3.80 10.19
CA ALA A 21 -2.66 -2.94 9.26
C ALA A 21 -4.11 -2.74 9.70
N GLU A 22 -4.80 -3.78 10.16
CA GLU A 22 -6.17 -3.63 10.68
C GLU A 22 -6.22 -2.69 11.89
N ASN A 23 -5.39 -2.94 12.91
CA ASN A 23 -5.35 -2.13 14.12
C ASN A 23 -4.95 -0.67 13.85
N THR A 24 -4.06 -0.44 12.89
CA THR A 24 -3.57 0.92 12.60
C THR A 24 -4.56 1.68 11.73
N THR A 25 -5.04 1.05 10.66
CA THR A 25 -5.87 1.75 9.66
C THR A 25 -7.35 1.78 10.07
N GLY A 26 -7.78 0.84 10.91
CA GLY A 26 -9.18 0.64 11.28
C GLY A 26 -10.01 -0.11 10.23
N TYR A 27 -9.39 -0.56 9.13
CA TYR A 27 -10.04 -1.37 8.11
C TYR A 27 -9.74 -2.85 8.32
N PHE A 28 -10.78 -3.69 8.33
CA PHE A 28 -10.63 -5.13 8.47
C PHE A 28 -10.44 -5.82 7.12
N GLN A 29 -9.82 -7.01 7.13
CA GLN A 29 -9.50 -7.76 5.92
C GLN A 29 -10.73 -7.98 5.01
N TYR A 30 -11.88 -8.31 5.60
CA TYR A 30 -13.13 -8.54 4.87
C TYR A 30 -13.70 -7.29 4.19
N GLU A 31 -13.28 -6.09 4.59
CA GLU A 31 -13.74 -4.82 4.00
C GLU A 31 -12.93 -4.42 2.78
N VAL A 32 -11.67 -4.87 2.72
CA VAL A 32 -10.66 -4.35 1.78
C VAL A 32 -10.17 -5.37 0.77
N VAL A 33 -10.14 -6.67 1.11
CA VAL A 33 -9.67 -7.69 0.18
C VAL A 33 -10.58 -7.74 -1.04
N GLY A 34 -9.97 -7.75 -2.21
CA GLY A 34 -10.67 -7.71 -3.49
C GLY A 34 -10.97 -6.29 -4.01
N ARG A 35 -10.61 -5.23 -3.28
CA ARG A 35 -10.81 -3.83 -3.69
C ARG A 35 -9.48 -3.12 -3.93
N LYS A 36 -9.47 -1.97 -4.60
CA LYS A 36 -8.24 -1.24 -4.88
C LYS A 36 -7.75 -0.50 -3.63
N SER A 37 -6.44 -0.55 -3.36
CA SER A 37 -5.83 0.16 -2.23
C SER A 37 -6.13 1.66 -2.23
N SER A 38 -6.21 2.27 -3.41
CA SER A 38 -6.54 3.70 -3.60
C SER A 38 -7.95 4.10 -3.14
N GLU A 39 -8.85 3.15 -2.89
CA GLU A 39 -10.17 3.42 -2.29
C GLU A 39 -10.08 3.72 -0.79
N PHE A 40 -9.04 3.20 -0.11
CA PHE A 40 -8.87 3.30 1.34
C PHE A 40 -7.70 4.19 1.74
N TRP A 41 -6.60 4.06 1.00
CA TRP A 41 -5.34 4.75 1.24
C TRP A 41 -4.86 5.39 -0.07
N GLY A 42 -4.82 6.71 -0.09
CA GLY A 42 -4.53 7.48 -1.30
C GLY A 42 -5.23 8.84 -1.29
N LYS A 43 -4.84 9.69 -2.25
CA LYS A 43 -5.31 11.07 -2.44
C LYS A 43 -4.77 12.11 -1.44
N GLN A 44 -3.84 11.72 -0.56
CA GLN A 44 -3.11 12.68 0.28
C GLN A 44 -1.96 13.36 -0.48
N MET A 45 -1.52 12.76 -1.60
CA MET A 45 -0.48 13.30 -2.47
C MET A 45 -1.07 13.67 -3.84
N PRO A 46 -0.46 14.60 -4.60
CA PRO A 46 -0.88 14.91 -5.97
C PRO A 46 -0.78 13.69 -6.90
N ASP A 47 -1.59 13.63 -7.96
CA ASP A 47 -1.62 12.48 -8.88
C ASP A 47 -0.25 12.13 -9.49
N ILE A 48 0.56 13.15 -9.81
CA ILE A 48 1.93 12.98 -10.31
C ILE A 48 2.84 12.18 -9.37
N PHE A 49 2.58 12.22 -8.06
CA PHE A 49 3.29 11.41 -7.08
C PHE A 49 2.99 9.92 -7.29
N TYR A 50 1.71 9.56 -7.39
CA TYR A 50 1.29 8.17 -7.59
C TYR A 50 1.72 7.64 -8.96
N GLU A 51 1.69 8.47 -10.00
CA GLU A 51 2.22 8.10 -11.32
C GLU A 51 3.70 7.75 -11.28
N LYS A 52 4.52 8.58 -10.61
CA LYS A 52 5.96 8.33 -10.44
C LYS A 52 6.21 7.07 -9.63
N MET A 53 5.47 6.88 -8.53
CA MET A 53 5.54 5.70 -7.69
C MET A 53 5.25 4.42 -8.48
N TRP A 54 4.12 4.36 -9.19
CA TRP A 54 3.75 3.17 -9.97
C TRP A 54 4.71 2.92 -11.14
N ARG A 55 5.22 3.96 -11.78
CA ARG A 55 6.26 3.84 -12.81
C ARG A 55 7.52 3.19 -12.24
N PHE A 56 8.01 3.68 -11.10
CA PHE A 56 9.20 3.18 -10.43
C PHE A 56 9.05 1.70 -10.07
N ILE A 57 7.96 1.33 -9.40
CA ILE A 57 7.70 -0.05 -8.96
C ILE A 57 7.58 -1.01 -10.16
N LYS A 58 6.80 -0.63 -11.19
CA LYS A 58 6.50 -1.53 -12.30
C LYS A 58 7.64 -1.62 -13.34
N LYS A 59 8.32 -0.51 -13.62
CA LYS A 59 9.34 -0.47 -14.69
C LYS A 59 10.76 -0.64 -14.17
N GLU A 60 11.08 0.06 -13.10
CA GLU A 60 12.44 0.05 -12.54
C GLU A 60 12.65 -1.11 -11.56
N LYS A 61 11.56 -1.81 -11.19
CA LYS A 61 11.55 -3.00 -10.34
C LYS A 61 12.22 -2.78 -8.98
N GLY A 62 12.27 -1.52 -8.52
CA GLY A 62 12.88 -1.11 -7.27
C GLY A 62 11.89 -1.01 -6.11
N THR A 63 12.43 -0.86 -4.89
CA THR A 63 11.64 -0.57 -3.69
C THR A 63 11.41 0.95 -3.58
N PHE A 64 10.16 1.38 -3.71
CA PHE A 64 9.78 2.77 -3.49
C PHE A 64 9.68 3.04 -1.99
N LYS A 65 10.33 4.09 -1.47
CA LYS A 65 10.28 4.48 -0.05
C LYS A 65 9.95 5.95 0.09
N THR A 66 9.13 6.30 1.08
CA THR A 66 8.74 7.67 1.36
C THR A 66 8.19 7.81 2.78
N ARG A 67 8.05 9.04 3.26
CA ARG A 67 7.28 9.38 4.47
C ARG A 67 6.11 10.27 4.05
N LEU A 68 4.91 9.92 4.46
CA LEU A 68 3.70 10.67 4.10
C LEU A 68 2.65 10.66 5.22
N LEU A 69 1.67 11.54 5.11
CA LEU A 69 0.45 11.49 5.92
C LEU A 69 -0.57 10.56 5.26
N ASN A 70 -1.05 9.57 6.01
CA ASN A 70 -2.14 8.70 5.60
C ASN A 70 -3.36 8.95 6.49
N LYS A 71 -4.52 8.41 6.12
CA LYS A 71 -5.79 8.62 6.80
C LYS A 71 -6.36 7.30 7.29
N ARG A 72 -6.66 7.22 8.59
CA ARG A 72 -7.38 6.07 9.18
C ARG A 72 -8.84 6.08 8.73
N LYS A 73 -9.54 4.96 8.92
CA LYS A 73 -11.00 4.86 8.70
C LYS A 73 -11.81 5.90 9.48
N THR A 74 -11.36 6.24 10.70
CA THR A 74 -11.95 7.29 11.55
C THR A 74 -11.80 8.69 10.97
N GLY A 75 -10.89 8.86 10.00
CA GLY A 75 -10.54 10.12 9.38
C GLY A 75 -9.33 10.83 9.99
N GLU A 76 -8.78 10.31 11.09
CA GLU A 76 -7.55 10.80 11.71
C GLU A 76 -6.36 10.65 10.75
N LEU A 77 -5.55 11.70 10.65
CA LEU A 77 -4.30 11.66 9.88
C LEU A 77 -3.16 11.15 10.76
N TYR A 78 -2.29 10.33 10.16
CA TYR A 78 -1.10 9.81 10.84
C TYR A 78 0.08 9.78 9.88
N GLU A 79 1.28 10.03 10.39
CA GLU A 79 2.50 9.86 9.62
C GLU A 79 2.88 8.38 9.50
N VAL A 80 3.36 8.02 8.32
CA VAL A 80 3.83 6.66 8.04
C VAL A 80 5.09 6.71 7.21
N ASP A 81 6.10 5.94 7.64
CA ASP A 81 7.20 5.53 6.79
C ASP A 81 6.73 4.35 5.94
N PHE A 82 6.70 4.55 4.63
CA PHE A 82 6.03 3.69 3.68
C PHE A 82 7.04 3.13 2.67
N ALA A 83 6.94 1.82 2.41
CA ALA A 83 7.73 1.15 1.40
C ALA A 83 6.86 0.21 0.53
N ILE A 84 7.08 0.22 -0.79
CA ILE A 84 6.48 -0.75 -1.71
C ILE A 84 7.61 -1.47 -2.43
N SER A 85 7.64 -2.80 -2.30
CA SER A 85 8.56 -3.67 -3.03
C SER A 85 7.75 -4.60 -3.94
N PRO A 86 8.03 -4.65 -5.26
CA PRO A 86 7.43 -5.65 -6.13
C PRO A 86 7.96 -7.04 -5.76
N ILE A 87 7.08 -8.04 -5.78
CA ILE A 87 7.43 -9.45 -5.61
C ILE A 87 7.29 -10.10 -6.98
N PHE A 88 8.35 -10.77 -7.44
CA PHE A 88 8.35 -11.52 -8.69
C PHE A 88 8.32 -13.00 -8.37
N ASP A 89 7.65 -13.78 -9.22
CA ASP A 89 7.78 -15.23 -9.15
C ASP A 89 9.24 -15.62 -9.28
N VAL A 90 9.61 -16.66 -8.54
CA VAL A 90 10.91 -17.29 -8.70
C VAL A 90 10.87 -18.02 -10.04
N THR A 91 11.44 -17.42 -11.08
CA THR A 91 11.74 -18.17 -12.30
C THR A 91 12.89 -19.12 -11.94
N LEU A 92 12.58 -20.39 -11.66
CA LEU A 92 13.59 -21.44 -11.69
C LEU A 92 14.07 -21.55 -13.13
N ALA A 93 15.31 -21.13 -13.38
CA ALA A 93 16.02 -21.38 -14.63
C ALA A 93 16.40 -22.86 -14.72
#